data_AF-A0A353ZG36-F1
#
_entry.id   AF-A0A353ZG36-F1
#
_cell.length_a   1.000
_cell.length_b   1.000
_cell.length_c   1.000
_cell.angle_alpha   90.00
_cell.angle_beta   90.00
_cell.angle_gamma   90.00
#
_symmetry.space_group_name_H-M   'P 1'
#
loop_
_entity.id
_entity.type
_entity.pdbx_description
1 polymer ?
#
loop_
_entity_poly.entity_id
_entity_poly.type
_entity_poly.pdbx_seq_one_letter_code
_entity_poly.pdbx_strand_id
1 'polypeptide(L)'
;MMRYLKAAFLNRWNLLLFSGGMAAAAISGRFDIVAPLVTAAELAYLGFIGTHPTFRRYVDIQAAPPRDQADKARAETLSRQLYQQLTREDRQRFDEVRERCEELQQLALRIQGPGVNSGASRGEGTEGLDRLLWMFLKLLHTRRSVSTFLRQTDVRGIEHDIQVAERNLKTLQVHADDPSLERKRRLLEETLQTSKTRLENYNRAQANLEVMDLELHRLENTIHSLGELAVTRNEPTALSDKIDLMAESMLQTERAMGELRLPTSLDLELETVPQILRSPVIFEK
;
A
#
# COMPACT_ATOMS: atom_id res chain seq x y z
N MET A 1 8.46 24.24 -19.16
CA MET A 1 9.59 24.80 -19.95
C MET A 1 10.50 25.70 -19.10
N MET A 2 9.94 26.69 -18.39
CA MET A 2 10.70 27.63 -17.53
C MET A 2 11.52 26.95 -16.40
N ARG A 3 11.01 25.84 -15.84
CA ARG A 3 11.72 25.05 -14.81
C ARG A 3 13.03 24.44 -15.32
N TYR A 4 13.04 23.94 -16.56
CA TYR A 4 14.22 23.34 -17.18
C TYR A 4 15.27 24.38 -17.56
N LEU A 5 14.83 25.55 -18.07
CA LEU A 5 15.71 26.67 -18.39
C LEU A 5 16.38 27.23 -17.12
N LYS A 6 15.62 27.38 -16.02
CA LYS A 6 16.17 27.81 -14.72
C LYS A 6 17.18 26.81 -14.17
N ALA A 7 16.89 25.50 -14.26
CA ALA A 7 17.81 24.44 -13.82
C ALA A 7 19.09 24.37 -14.68
N ALA A 8 18.98 24.62 -15.99
CA ALA A 8 20.13 24.69 -16.90
C ALA A 8 21.03 25.90 -16.57
N PHE A 9 20.43 27.07 -16.31
CA PHE A 9 21.15 28.29 -15.96
C PHE A 9 21.88 28.19 -14.62
N LEU A 10 21.25 27.58 -13.61
CA LEU A 10 21.85 27.40 -12.28
C LEU A 10 22.91 26.30 -12.22
N ASN A 11 23.19 25.60 -13.32
CA ASN A 11 24.22 24.58 -13.35
C ASN A 11 25.61 25.21 -13.20
N ARG A 12 26.43 24.65 -12.30
CA ARG A 12 27.71 25.23 -11.85
C ARG A 12 28.67 25.58 -13.01
N TRP A 13 28.70 24.75 -14.05
CA TRP A 13 29.57 24.96 -15.22
C TRP A 13 29.13 26.10 -16.12
N ASN A 14 27.81 26.29 -16.24
CA ASN A 14 27.23 27.34 -17.06
C ASN A 14 27.42 28.71 -16.39
N LEU A 15 27.22 28.75 -15.07
CA LEU A 15 27.46 29.93 -14.24
C LEU A 15 28.94 30.35 -14.25
N LEU A 16 29.87 29.38 -14.29
CA LEU A 16 31.30 29.63 -14.44
C LEU A 16 31.66 30.18 -15.83
N LEU A 17 31.10 29.64 -16.91
CA LEU A 17 31.33 30.14 -18.27
C LEU A 17 30.78 31.56 -18.46
N PHE A 18 29.57 31.82 -17.97
CA PHE A 18 28.95 33.13 -18.04
C PHE A 18 29.72 34.19 -17.25
N SER A 19 30.07 33.88 -15.99
CA SER A 19 30.86 34.80 -15.15
C SER A 19 32.27 35.01 -15.68
N GLY A 20 32.91 33.95 -16.21
CA GLY A 20 34.21 34.03 -16.89
C GLY A 20 34.17 34.89 -18.16
N GLY A 21 33.13 34.75 -18.98
CA GLY A 21 32.92 35.57 -20.18
C GLY A 21 32.68 37.05 -19.85
N MET A 22 31.90 37.33 -18.81
CA MET A 22 31.69 38.70 -18.29
C MET A 22 32.98 39.32 -17.73
N ALA A 23 33.78 38.53 -16.99
CA ALA A 23 35.08 38.98 -16.49
C ALA A 23 36.08 39.25 -17.63
N ALA A 24 36.11 38.39 -18.64
CA ALA A 24 36.93 38.60 -19.84
C ALA A 24 36.51 39.86 -20.63
N ALA A 25 35.19 40.14 -20.72
CA ALA A 25 34.67 41.35 -21.34
C ALA A 25 35.12 42.63 -20.60
N ALA A 26 35.14 42.59 -19.27
CA ALA A 26 35.60 43.70 -18.42
C ALA A 26 37.12 43.93 -18.57
N ILE A 27 37.92 42.86 -18.59
CA ILE A 27 39.38 42.94 -18.72
C ILE A 27 39.80 43.40 -20.12
N SER A 28 39.05 43.02 -21.16
CA SER A 28 39.35 43.37 -22.56
C SER A 28 39.10 44.84 -22.91
N GLY A 29 38.46 45.64 -22.04
CA GLY A 29 38.16 47.05 -22.30
C GLY A 29 37.15 47.32 -23.42
N ARG A 30 36.49 46.28 -23.94
CA ARG A 30 35.46 46.34 -25.01
C ARG A 30 34.13 45.75 -24.53
N PHE A 31 33.69 46.21 -23.35
CA PHE A 31 32.51 45.69 -22.68
C PHE A 31 31.26 45.79 -23.55
N ASP A 32 31.09 46.90 -24.27
CA ASP A 32 29.91 47.19 -25.11
C ASP A 32 29.68 46.20 -26.26
N ILE A 33 30.71 45.46 -26.67
CA ILE A 33 30.62 44.49 -27.78
C ILE A 33 30.67 43.06 -27.24
N VAL A 34 31.59 42.80 -26.31
CA VAL A 34 31.84 41.43 -25.82
C VAL A 34 30.73 40.97 -24.87
N ALA A 35 30.21 41.86 -24.01
CA ALA A 35 29.14 41.51 -23.09
C ALA A 35 27.83 41.07 -23.79
N PRO A 36 27.26 41.83 -24.75
CA PRO A 36 26.06 41.39 -25.45
C PRO A 36 26.29 40.11 -26.27
N LEU A 37 27.48 39.92 -26.85
CA LEU A 37 27.82 38.72 -27.61
C LEU A 37 27.88 37.47 -26.71
N VAL A 38 28.48 37.57 -25.53
CA VAL A 38 28.49 36.50 -24.52
C VAL A 38 27.08 36.19 -24.04
N THR A 39 26.25 37.21 -23.76
CA THR A 39 24.85 36.98 -23.36
C THR A 39 24.02 36.32 -24.45
N ALA A 40 24.21 36.69 -25.72
CA ALA A 40 23.51 36.09 -26.85
C ALA A 40 23.95 34.64 -27.08
N ALA A 41 25.24 34.35 -26.97
CA ALA A 41 25.79 33.00 -27.07
C ALA A 41 25.26 32.10 -25.94
N GLU A 42 25.21 32.62 -24.72
CA GLU A 42 24.68 31.92 -23.55
C GLU A 42 23.18 31.61 -23.71
N LEU A 43 22.38 32.58 -24.18
CA LEU A 43 20.95 32.38 -24.44
C LEU A 43 20.71 31.35 -25.56
N ALA A 44 21.51 31.37 -26.62
CA ALA A 44 21.44 30.38 -27.69
C ALA A 44 21.81 28.97 -27.18
N TYR A 45 22.86 28.86 -26.37
CA TYR A 45 23.29 27.61 -25.76
C TYR A 45 22.24 27.03 -24.80
N LEU A 46 21.65 27.88 -23.96
CA LEU A 46 20.58 27.49 -23.03
C LEU A 46 19.29 27.06 -23.74
N GLY A 47 18.92 27.77 -24.80
CA GLY A 47 17.80 27.38 -25.67
C GLY A 47 18.03 26.01 -26.29
N PHE A 48 19.25 25.76 -26.76
CA PHE A 48 19.64 24.47 -27.33
C PHE A 48 19.62 23.33 -26.29
N ILE A 49 20.28 23.50 -25.15
CA ILE A 49 20.38 22.43 -24.14
C ILE A 49 19.05 22.17 -23.40
N GLY A 50 18.22 23.20 -23.20
CA GLY A 50 16.90 23.10 -22.59
C GLY A 50 15.86 22.34 -23.44
N THR A 51 16.14 22.15 -24.74
CA THR A 51 15.32 21.32 -25.63
C THR A 51 15.78 19.87 -25.73
N HIS A 52 16.98 19.55 -25.22
CA HIS A 52 17.54 18.21 -25.31
C HIS A 52 16.85 17.21 -24.35
N PRO A 53 16.39 16.04 -24.82
CA PRO A 53 15.56 15.12 -24.04
C PRO A 53 16.29 14.47 -22.85
N THR A 54 17.61 14.29 -22.92
CA THR A 54 18.39 13.73 -21.80
C THR A 54 18.52 14.68 -20.61
N PHE A 55 18.61 15.98 -20.85
CA PHE A 55 18.70 16.97 -19.77
C PHE A 55 17.36 17.11 -19.02
N ARG A 56 16.24 17.07 -19.76
CA ARG A 56 14.91 17.04 -19.14
C ARG A 56 14.74 15.81 -18.25
N ARG A 57 15.14 14.63 -18.74
CA ARG A 57 15.13 13.39 -17.94
C ARG A 57 15.98 13.50 -16.67
N TYR A 58 17.16 14.09 -16.74
CA TYR A 58 18.01 14.29 -15.56
C TYR A 58 17.39 15.24 -14.51
N VAL A 59 16.78 16.34 -14.96
CA VAL A 59 16.05 17.27 -14.09
C VAL A 59 14.79 16.63 -13.51
N ASP A 60 14.09 15.81 -14.28
CA ASP A 60 12.90 15.09 -13.82
C ASP A 60 13.25 14.00 -12.79
N ILE A 61 14.41 13.34 -12.93
CA ILE A 61 14.92 12.38 -11.93
C ILE A 61 15.31 13.09 -10.62
N GLN A 62 15.87 14.29 -10.69
CA GLN A 62 16.19 15.09 -9.49
C GLN A 62 14.99 15.79 -8.85
N ALA A 63 13.97 16.14 -9.65
CA ALA A 63 12.74 16.74 -9.17
C ALA A 63 11.72 15.70 -8.67
N ALA A 64 12.00 14.41 -8.87
CA ALA A 64 11.22 13.35 -8.24
C ALA A 64 11.36 13.48 -6.71
N PRO A 65 10.25 13.44 -5.95
CA PRO A 65 10.33 13.39 -4.50
C PRO A 65 11.20 12.19 -4.08
N PRO A 66 11.96 12.30 -2.98
CA PRO A 66 12.69 11.17 -2.44
C PRO A 66 11.73 9.98 -2.30
N ARG A 67 12.20 8.76 -2.63
CA ARG A 67 11.36 7.55 -2.71
C ARG A 67 10.40 7.41 -1.52
N ASP A 68 10.89 7.67 -0.31
CA ASP A 68 10.11 7.61 0.92
C ASP A 68 8.88 8.54 0.94
N GLN A 69 8.96 9.74 0.35
CA GLN A 69 7.81 10.66 0.26
C GLN A 69 6.82 10.21 -0.81
N ALA A 70 7.31 9.68 -1.93
CA ALA A 70 6.47 9.14 -2.98
C ALA A 70 5.68 7.91 -2.48
N ASP A 71 6.33 7.03 -1.72
CA ASP A 71 5.73 5.81 -1.22
C ASP A 71 4.74 6.08 -0.06
N LYS A 72 4.98 7.11 0.75
CA LYS A 72 4.01 7.61 1.73
C LYS A 72 2.75 8.19 1.05
N ALA A 73 2.92 9.03 0.03
CA ALA A 73 1.79 9.60 -0.71
C ALA A 73 0.95 8.53 -1.43
N ARG A 74 1.61 7.46 -1.93
CA ARG A 74 0.94 6.29 -2.49
C ARG A 74 0.16 5.52 -1.43
N ALA A 75 0.76 5.24 -0.28
CA ALA A 75 0.10 4.56 0.84
C ALA A 75 -1.15 5.33 1.31
N GLU A 76 -1.07 6.66 1.43
CA GLU A 76 -2.23 7.50 1.76
C GLU A 76 -3.33 7.48 0.68
N THR A 77 -2.94 7.40 -0.58
CA THR A 77 -3.91 7.32 -1.68
C THR A 77 -4.63 5.97 -1.70
N LEU A 78 -3.88 4.89 -1.44
CA LEU A 78 -4.44 3.55 -1.30
C LEU A 78 -5.35 3.44 -0.09
N SER A 79 -4.98 4.00 1.06
CA SER A 79 -5.85 3.97 2.25
C SER A 79 -7.19 4.66 2.02
N ARG A 80 -7.21 5.78 1.30
CA ARG A 80 -8.47 6.42 0.84
C ARG A 80 -9.30 5.51 -0.04
N GLN A 81 -8.67 4.92 -1.04
CA GLN A 81 -9.36 4.04 -1.99
C GLN A 81 -9.96 2.82 -1.29
N LEU A 82 -9.20 2.18 -0.39
CA LEU A 82 -9.67 1.05 0.39
C LEU A 82 -10.85 1.45 1.28
N TYR A 83 -10.76 2.59 1.98
CA TYR A 83 -11.85 3.08 2.83
C TYR A 83 -13.13 3.42 2.05
N GLN A 84 -13.00 4.07 0.89
CA GLN A 84 -14.15 4.36 0.02
C GLN A 84 -14.82 3.09 -0.50
N GLN A 85 -14.04 2.04 -0.73
CA GLN A 85 -14.54 0.74 -1.15
C GLN A 85 -15.23 -0.03 -0.03
N LEU A 86 -15.14 0.36 1.25
CA LEU A 86 -15.80 -0.34 2.37
C LEU A 86 -17.33 -0.24 2.33
N THR A 87 -18.01 -1.13 3.05
CA THR A 87 -19.45 -0.99 3.31
C THR A 87 -19.70 0.08 4.37
N ARG A 88 -20.96 0.49 4.58
CA ARG A 88 -21.28 1.47 5.64
C ARG A 88 -20.96 0.93 7.03
N GLU A 89 -21.23 -0.35 7.27
CA GLU A 89 -20.95 -1.02 8.54
C GLU A 89 -19.44 -1.12 8.79
N ASP A 90 -18.66 -1.56 7.79
CA ASP A 90 -17.20 -1.64 7.95
C ASP A 90 -16.55 -0.27 8.16
N ARG A 91 -17.08 0.79 7.54
CA ARG A 91 -16.62 2.16 7.80
C ARG A 91 -16.90 2.57 9.24
N GLN A 92 -18.08 2.28 9.78
CA GLN A 92 -18.42 2.59 11.17
C GLN A 92 -17.48 1.87 12.14
N ARG A 93 -17.24 0.57 11.94
CA ARG A 93 -16.28 -0.21 12.74
C ARG A 93 -14.88 0.39 12.69
N PHE A 94 -14.42 0.76 11.49
CA PHE A 94 -13.12 1.42 11.31
C PHE A 94 -13.05 2.77 12.04
N ASP A 95 -14.07 3.61 11.89
CA ASP A 95 -14.11 4.93 12.52
C ASP A 95 -14.15 4.85 14.05
N GLU A 96 -14.91 3.89 14.62
CA GLU A 96 -14.93 3.63 16.07
C GLU A 96 -13.56 3.21 16.61
N VAL A 97 -12.86 2.33 15.88
CA VAL A 97 -11.51 1.91 16.24
C VAL A 97 -10.52 3.07 16.14
N ARG A 98 -10.61 3.89 15.08
CA ARG A 98 -9.77 5.07 14.89
C ARG A 98 -9.96 6.07 16.03
N GLU A 99 -11.21 6.41 16.37
CA GLU A 99 -11.53 7.35 17.45
C GLU A 99 -10.91 6.90 18.78
N ARG A 100 -11.00 5.61 19.12
CA ARG A 100 -10.36 5.06 20.32
C ARG A 100 -8.83 5.15 20.29
N CYS A 101 -8.22 4.90 19.14
CA CYS A 101 -6.78 5.07 18.98
C CYS A 101 -6.36 6.55 19.14
N GLU A 102 -7.18 7.50 18.66
CA GLU A 102 -6.96 8.93 18.87
C GLU A 102 -7.07 9.32 20.35
N GLU A 103 -8.09 8.80 21.07
CA GLU A 103 -8.23 9.00 22.52
C GLU A 103 -7.02 8.46 23.30
N LEU A 104 -6.56 7.25 22.97
CA LEU A 104 -5.37 6.63 23.54
C LEU A 104 -4.12 7.49 23.33
N GLN A 105 -3.95 8.03 22.13
CA GLN A 105 -2.85 8.93 21.81
C GLN A 105 -2.92 10.21 22.65
N GLN A 106 -4.09 10.83 22.76
CA GLN A 106 -4.29 12.05 23.55
C GLN A 106 -4.03 11.81 25.05
N LEU A 107 -4.47 10.67 25.58
CA LEU A 107 -4.20 10.26 26.97
C LEU A 107 -2.70 10.10 27.22
N ALA A 108 -2.00 9.37 26.34
CA ALA A 108 -0.55 9.20 26.44
C ALA A 108 0.21 10.53 26.42
N LEU A 109 -0.22 11.49 25.58
CA LEU A 109 0.35 12.84 25.51
C LEU A 109 0.15 13.65 26.80
N ARG A 110 -1.02 13.54 27.44
CA ARG A 110 -1.30 14.23 28.71
C ARG A 110 -0.44 13.68 29.86
N ILE A 111 -0.20 12.38 29.88
CA ILE A 111 0.57 11.70 30.93
C ILE A 111 2.07 12.01 30.84
N GLN A 112 2.63 12.17 29.64
CA GLN A 112 4.08 12.39 29.46
C GLN A 112 4.61 13.77 29.88
N GLY A 113 3.74 14.77 30.10
CA GLY A 113 4.11 16.10 30.62
C GLY A 113 5.04 16.95 29.70
N PRO A 114 5.18 18.27 29.93
CA PRO A 114 5.90 19.17 29.03
C PRO A 114 7.45 19.11 29.12
N GLY A 115 8.03 18.28 29.99
CA GLY A 115 9.44 18.41 30.39
C GLY A 115 10.33 17.18 30.18
N VAL A 116 9.80 16.06 29.70
CA VAL A 116 10.60 14.86 29.43
C VAL A 116 11.04 14.88 27.96
N ASN A 117 12.34 14.71 27.70
CA ASN A 117 12.92 14.56 26.36
C ASN A 117 12.40 13.25 25.72
N SER A 118 11.13 13.24 25.30
CA SER A 118 10.40 12.08 24.77
C SER A 118 10.15 12.18 23.27
N GLY A 119 10.91 13.01 22.54
CA GLY A 119 10.74 13.19 21.09
C GLY A 119 10.82 11.89 20.28
N ALA A 120 11.63 10.92 20.74
CA ALA A 120 11.72 9.59 20.15
C ALA A 120 10.49 8.72 20.46
N SER A 121 10.14 8.53 21.74
CA SER A 121 8.98 7.70 22.13
C SER A 121 7.62 8.27 21.70
N ARG A 122 7.53 9.58 21.43
CA ARG A 122 6.31 10.19 20.89
C ARG A 122 6.07 9.81 19.42
N GLY A 123 7.12 9.53 18.65
CA GLY A 123 7.00 9.03 17.28
C GLY A 123 6.61 7.55 17.23
N GLU A 124 7.27 6.74 18.07
CA GLU A 124 7.13 5.27 18.08
C GLU A 124 5.70 4.80 18.37
N GLY A 125 5.06 5.30 19.44
CA GLY A 125 3.68 4.88 19.77
C GLY A 125 2.63 5.27 18.72
N THR A 126 2.85 6.38 18.02
CA THR A 126 1.94 6.82 16.95
C THR A 126 2.11 6.02 15.67
N GLU A 127 3.33 5.59 15.38
CA GLU A 127 3.64 4.74 14.23
C GLU A 127 3.06 3.33 14.43
N GLY A 128 3.11 2.79 15.65
CA GLY A 128 2.47 1.52 16.00
C GLY A 128 0.94 1.56 15.82
N LEU A 129 0.28 2.64 16.26
CA LEU A 129 -1.16 2.81 16.08
C LEU A 129 -1.55 3.01 14.60
N ASP A 130 -0.79 3.81 13.85
CA ASP A 130 -0.99 3.99 12.40
C ASP A 130 -0.86 2.64 11.67
N ARG A 131 0.13 1.83 12.06
CA ARG A 131 0.34 0.48 11.53
C ARG A 131 -0.85 -0.44 11.86
N LEU A 132 -1.30 -0.44 13.11
CA LEU A 132 -2.47 -1.20 13.55
C LEU A 132 -3.71 -0.86 12.72
N LEU A 133 -4.01 0.43 12.56
CA LEU A 133 -5.15 0.89 11.76
C LEU A 133 -5.01 0.51 10.29
N TRP A 134 -3.79 0.57 9.76
CA TRP A 134 -3.52 0.18 8.39
C TRP A 134 -3.81 -1.29 8.15
N MET A 135 -3.34 -2.19 9.02
CA MET A 135 -3.65 -3.61 8.88
C MET A 135 -5.12 -3.91 9.15
N PHE A 136 -5.77 -3.18 10.06
CA PHE A 136 -7.21 -3.34 10.31
C PHE A 136 -8.03 -2.97 9.07
N LEU A 137 -7.67 -1.86 8.39
CA LEU A 137 -8.25 -1.46 7.12
C LEU A 137 -8.04 -2.52 6.02
N LYS A 138 -6.82 -3.03 5.89
CA LYS A 138 -6.50 -4.12 4.96
C LYS A 138 -7.35 -5.36 5.25
N LEU A 139 -7.46 -5.76 6.51
CA LEU A 139 -8.21 -6.94 6.93
C LEU A 139 -9.71 -6.80 6.59
N LEU A 140 -10.31 -5.62 6.84
CA LEU A 140 -11.69 -5.33 6.44
C LEU A 140 -11.89 -5.43 4.92
N HIS A 141 -10.95 -4.91 4.14
CA HIS A 141 -11.02 -4.98 2.67
C HIS A 141 -10.89 -6.43 2.16
N THR A 142 -9.93 -7.18 2.68
CA THR A 142 -9.73 -8.59 2.33
C THR A 142 -10.95 -9.43 2.69
N ARG A 143 -11.52 -9.25 3.89
CA ARG A 143 -12.77 -9.89 4.33
C ARG A 143 -13.91 -9.64 3.36
N ARG A 144 -14.10 -8.40 2.91
CA ARG A 144 -15.12 -8.06 1.90
C ARG A 144 -14.86 -8.75 0.57
N SER A 145 -13.61 -8.77 0.12
CA SER A 145 -13.22 -9.40 -1.15
C SER A 145 -13.49 -10.90 -1.12
N VAL A 146 -13.10 -11.58 -0.04
CA VAL A 146 -13.40 -13.00 0.22
C VAL A 146 -14.91 -13.24 0.28
N SER A 147 -15.64 -12.43 1.05
CA SER A 147 -17.09 -12.53 1.17
C SER A 147 -17.80 -12.35 -0.18
N THR A 148 -17.29 -11.47 -1.04
CA THR A 148 -17.83 -11.24 -2.38
C THR A 148 -17.54 -12.42 -3.31
N PHE A 149 -16.32 -12.96 -3.27
CA PHE A 149 -15.96 -14.18 -3.99
C PHE A 149 -16.86 -15.36 -3.61
N LEU A 150 -17.09 -15.59 -2.30
CA LEU A 150 -17.96 -16.66 -1.82
C LEU A 150 -19.41 -16.47 -2.30
N ARG A 151 -19.94 -15.24 -2.26
CA ARG A 151 -21.29 -14.94 -2.76
C ARG A 151 -21.46 -15.15 -4.27
N GLN A 152 -20.41 -14.88 -5.06
CA GLN A 152 -20.45 -15.01 -6.52
C GLN A 152 -20.16 -16.44 -7.00
N THR A 153 -19.64 -17.30 -6.14
CA THR A 153 -19.27 -18.67 -6.49
C THR A 153 -20.44 -19.63 -6.30
N ASP A 154 -20.84 -20.32 -7.38
CA ASP A 154 -21.82 -21.40 -7.30
C ASP A 154 -21.16 -22.71 -6.85
N VAL A 155 -21.11 -22.91 -5.53
CA VAL A 155 -20.55 -24.13 -4.93
C VAL A 155 -21.34 -25.38 -5.33
N ARG A 156 -22.66 -25.28 -5.48
CA ARG A 156 -23.51 -26.43 -5.84
C ARG A 156 -23.25 -26.87 -7.27
N GLY A 157 -23.05 -25.93 -8.18
CA GLY A 157 -22.61 -26.20 -9.54
C GLY A 157 -21.27 -26.95 -9.58
N ILE A 158 -20.29 -26.49 -8.80
CA ILE A 158 -18.97 -27.13 -8.71
C ILE A 158 -19.08 -28.58 -8.18
N GLU A 159 -19.86 -28.80 -7.12
CA GLU A 159 -20.09 -30.15 -6.57
C GLU A 159 -20.79 -31.06 -7.57
N HIS A 160 -21.79 -30.55 -8.29
CA HIS A 160 -22.49 -31.29 -9.34
C HIS A 160 -21.54 -31.68 -10.48
N ASP A 161 -20.69 -30.76 -10.94
CA ASP A 161 -19.70 -31.03 -11.99
C ASP A 161 -18.70 -32.11 -11.58
N ILE A 162 -18.25 -32.10 -10.32
CA ILE A 162 -17.43 -33.16 -9.73
C ILE A 162 -18.17 -34.50 -9.81
N GLN A 163 -19.42 -34.56 -9.35
CA GLN A 163 -20.21 -35.80 -9.37
C GLN A 163 -20.47 -36.32 -10.78
N VAL A 164 -20.70 -35.43 -11.76
CA VAL A 164 -20.87 -35.81 -13.17
C VAL A 164 -19.56 -36.36 -13.75
N ALA A 165 -18.44 -35.67 -13.53
CA ALA A 165 -17.14 -36.10 -14.02
C ALA A 165 -16.72 -37.47 -13.43
N GLU A 166 -16.92 -37.67 -12.12
CA GLU A 166 -16.62 -38.95 -11.46
C GLU A 166 -17.50 -40.10 -11.97
N ARG A 167 -18.79 -39.86 -12.20
CA ARG A 167 -19.68 -40.85 -12.81
C ARG A 167 -19.23 -41.22 -14.22
N ASN A 168 -18.93 -40.23 -15.05
CA ASN A 168 -18.47 -40.44 -16.42
C ASN A 168 -17.15 -41.21 -16.47
N LEU A 169 -16.22 -40.92 -15.55
CA LEU A 169 -14.95 -41.67 -15.43
C LEU A 169 -15.19 -43.13 -15.05
N LYS A 170 -16.09 -43.41 -14.10
CA LYS A 170 -16.45 -44.80 -13.73
C LYS A 170 -17.04 -45.57 -14.90
N THR A 171 -17.90 -44.96 -15.71
CA THR A 171 -18.46 -45.59 -16.91
C THR A 171 -17.40 -45.92 -17.96
N LEU A 172 -16.42 -45.03 -18.15
CA LEU A 172 -15.34 -45.21 -19.13
C LEU A 172 -14.29 -46.24 -18.71
N GLN A 173 -14.07 -46.46 -17.40
CA GLN A 173 -13.15 -47.49 -16.89
C GLN A 173 -13.53 -48.92 -17.29
N VAL A 174 -14.78 -49.17 -17.68
CA VAL A 174 -15.27 -50.49 -18.09
C VAL A 174 -14.83 -50.85 -19.53
N HIS A 175 -14.37 -49.88 -20.34
CA HIS A 175 -14.09 -50.05 -21.77
C HIS A 175 -12.68 -49.52 -22.13
N ALA A 176 -11.64 -50.26 -21.73
CA ALA A 176 -10.25 -49.77 -21.67
C ALA A 176 -9.44 -49.79 -22.98
N ASP A 177 -9.91 -50.43 -24.06
CA ASP A 177 -9.06 -50.75 -25.23
C ASP A 177 -9.14 -49.76 -26.41
N ASP A 178 -9.87 -48.64 -26.31
CA ASP A 178 -10.01 -47.65 -27.41
C ASP A 178 -9.18 -46.37 -27.16
N PRO A 179 -8.26 -45.99 -28.06
CA PRO A 179 -7.46 -44.76 -27.97
C PRO A 179 -8.29 -43.46 -27.85
N SER A 180 -9.50 -43.43 -28.40
CA SER A 180 -10.40 -42.28 -28.31
C SER A 180 -11.02 -42.13 -26.92
N LEU A 181 -11.31 -43.25 -26.24
CA LEU A 181 -11.83 -43.29 -24.87
C LEU A 181 -10.75 -42.86 -23.86
N GLU A 182 -9.50 -43.22 -24.10
CA GLU A 182 -8.36 -42.77 -23.28
C GLU A 182 -8.18 -41.25 -23.32
N ARG A 183 -8.33 -40.62 -24.50
CA ARG A 183 -8.31 -39.14 -24.60
C ARG A 183 -9.45 -38.49 -23.82
N LYS A 184 -10.66 -39.05 -23.93
CA LYS A 184 -11.84 -38.57 -23.20
C LYS A 184 -11.66 -38.70 -21.68
N ARG A 185 -11.06 -39.80 -21.22
CA ARG A 185 -10.71 -40.04 -19.81
C ARG A 185 -9.78 -38.95 -19.28
N ARG A 186 -8.70 -38.65 -19.99
CA ARG A 186 -7.74 -37.59 -19.59
C ARG A 186 -8.40 -36.21 -19.46
N LEU A 187 -9.22 -35.82 -20.43
CA LEU A 187 -9.94 -34.54 -20.37
C LEU A 187 -10.91 -34.47 -19.18
N LEU A 188 -11.59 -35.57 -18.86
CA LEU A 188 -12.45 -35.65 -17.68
C LEU A 188 -11.66 -35.61 -16.38
N GLU A 189 -10.49 -36.23 -16.33
CA GLU A 189 -9.58 -36.14 -15.17
C GLU A 189 -9.05 -34.73 -14.96
N GLU A 190 -8.65 -34.04 -16.02
CA GLU A 190 -8.26 -32.62 -15.96
C GLU A 190 -9.41 -31.73 -15.48
N THR A 191 -10.63 -31.97 -15.98
CA THR A 191 -11.84 -31.24 -15.56
C THR A 191 -12.19 -31.51 -14.10
N LEU A 192 -12.09 -32.78 -13.67
CA LEU A 192 -12.32 -33.19 -12.28
C LEU A 192 -11.31 -32.54 -11.35
N GLN A 193 -10.02 -32.58 -11.71
CA GLN A 193 -8.95 -31.96 -10.93
C GLN A 193 -9.16 -30.45 -10.80
N THR A 194 -9.52 -29.78 -11.89
CA THR A 194 -9.84 -28.34 -11.88
C THR A 194 -11.02 -28.05 -10.95
N SER A 195 -12.07 -28.86 -11.00
CA SER A 195 -13.27 -28.67 -10.18
C SER A 195 -12.99 -28.95 -8.69
N LYS A 196 -12.17 -29.95 -8.37
CA LYS A 196 -11.70 -30.24 -7.00
C LYS A 196 -10.86 -29.09 -6.44
N THR A 197 -9.91 -28.57 -7.20
CA THR A 197 -9.12 -27.40 -6.79
C THR A 197 -10.01 -26.18 -6.55
N ARG A 198 -11.03 -25.95 -7.40
CA ARG A 198 -12.00 -24.86 -7.20
C ARG A 198 -12.80 -25.03 -5.89
N LEU A 199 -13.25 -26.25 -5.59
CA LEU A 199 -13.97 -26.55 -4.34
C LEU A 199 -13.06 -26.37 -3.11
N GLU A 200 -11.83 -26.83 -3.18
CA GLU A 200 -10.86 -26.67 -2.10
C GLU A 200 -10.57 -25.18 -1.83
N ASN A 201 -10.37 -24.38 -2.89
CA ASN A 201 -10.18 -22.94 -2.75
C ASN A 201 -11.41 -22.26 -2.13
N TYR A 202 -12.63 -22.67 -2.51
CA TYR A 202 -13.86 -22.17 -1.89
C TYR A 202 -13.92 -22.49 -0.39
N ASN A 203 -13.65 -23.73 0.00
CA ASN A 203 -13.67 -24.16 1.40
C ASN A 203 -12.61 -23.43 2.23
N ARG A 204 -11.40 -23.23 1.69
CA ARG A 204 -10.35 -22.44 2.35
C ARG A 204 -10.74 -20.98 2.49
N ALA A 205 -11.35 -20.38 1.45
CA ALA A 205 -11.84 -19.01 1.52
C ALA A 205 -12.95 -18.85 2.58
N GLN A 206 -13.84 -19.84 2.72
CA GLN A 206 -14.85 -19.86 3.78
C GLN A 206 -14.23 -19.92 5.17
N ALA A 207 -13.33 -20.87 5.43
CA ALA A 207 -12.65 -20.98 6.71
C ALA A 207 -11.86 -19.70 7.06
N ASN A 208 -11.18 -19.10 6.08
CA ASN A 208 -10.44 -17.86 6.29
C ASN A 208 -11.36 -16.68 6.61
N LEU A 209 -12.56 -16.61 6.02
CA LEU A 209 -13.52 -15.57 6.36
C LEU A 209 -13.93 -15.64 7.83
N GLU A 210 -14.17 -16.84 8.36
CA GLU A 210 -14.49 -17.06 9.77
C GLU A 210 -13.35 -16.59 10.69
N VAL A 211 -12.10 -16.90 10.33
CA VAL A 211 -10.91 -16.43 11.07
C VAL A 211 -10.79 -14.91 11.01
N MET A 212 -11.02 -14.28 9.84
CA MET A 212 -10.98 -12.82 9.70
C MET A 212 -12.03 -12.14 10.58
N ASP A 213 -13.26 -12.66 10.61
CA ASP A 213 -14.32 -12.12 11.45
C ASP A 213 -13.95 -12.22 12.94
N LEU A 214 -13.37 -13.35 13.38
CA LEU A 214 -12.90 -13.51 14.76
C LEU A 214 -11.75 -12.56 15.12
N GLU A 215 -10.77 -12.40 14.22
CA GLU A 215 -9.62 -11.52 14.46
C GLU A 215 -10.05 -10.05 14.54
N LEU A 216 -10.96 -9.60 13.68
CA LEU A 216 -11.52 -8.24 13.75
C LEU A 216 -12.19 -7.97 15.11
N HIS A 217 -13.03 -8.89 15.59
CA HIS A 217 -13.66 -8.76 16.91
C HIS A 217 -12.63 -8.77 18.04
N ARG A 218 -11.61 -9.63 17.96
CA ARG A 218 -10.53 -9.69 18.95
C ARG A 218 -9.77 -8.37 19.01
N LEU A 219 -9.48 -7.76 17.86
CA LEU A 219 -8.77 -6.48 17.78
C LEU A 219 -9.60 -5.35 18.40
N GLU A 220 -10.87 -5.24 18.04
CA GLU A 220 -11.79 -4.25 18.61
C GLU A 220 -11.84 -4.34 20.14
N ASN A 221 -12.01 -5.55 20.66
CA ASN A 221 -12.03 -5.81 22.10
C ASN A 221 -10.70 -5.49 22.78
N THR A 222 -9.58 -5.82 22.13
CA THR A 222 -8.26 -5.55 22.69
C THR A 222 -7.98 -4.05 22.74
N ILE A 223 -8.33 -3.30 21.69
CA ILE A 223 -8.22 -1.84 21.66
C ILE A 223 -9.08 -1.21 22.77
N HIS A 224 -10.31 -1.74 22.98
CA HIS A 224 -11.15 -1.32 24.10
C HIS A 224 -10.44 -1.52 25.46
N SER A 225 -9.88 -2.71 25.68
CA SER A 225 -9.15 -3.02 26.92
C SER A 225 -7.91 -2.16 27.13
N LEU A 226 -7.23 -1.76 26.04
CA LEU A 226 -6.08 -0.86 26.12
C LEU A 226 -6.52 0.55 26.55
N GLY A 227 -7.67 1.02 26.06
CA GLY A 227 -8.33 2.24 26.53
C GLY A 227 -8.49 2.26 28.05
N GLU A 228 -9.11 1.22 28.59
CA GLU A 228 -9.35 1.08 30.04
C GLU A 228 -8.05 0.98 30.85
N LEU A 229 -7.07 0.23 30.35
CA LEU A 229 -5.77 0.06 31.01
C LEU A 229 -4.92 1.34 31.00
N ALA A 230 -4.94 2.10 29.89
CA ALA A 230 -4.22 3.36 29.78
C ALA A 230 -4.72 4.39 30.81
N VAL A 231 -6.03 4.41 31.06
CA VAL A 231 -6.64 5.26 32.10
C VAL A 231 -6.24 4.81 33.52
N THR A 232 -6.09 3.49 33.73
CA THR A 232 -5.92 2.93 35.08
C THR A 232 -4.46 2.85 35.54
N ARG A 233 -3.50 2.55 34.66
CA ARG A 233 -2.12 2.17 35.07
C ARG A 233 -1.02 3.18 34.75
N ASN A 234 -1.25 4.20 33.93
CA ASN A 234 -0.25 5.24 33.64
C ASN A 234 1.11 4.69 33.12
N GLU A 235 1.14 3.52 32.48
CA GLU A 235 2.35 2.84 31.97
C GLU A 235 2.44 2.93 30.43
N PRO A 236 3.11 3.95 29.86
CA PRO A 236 3.18 4.15 28.41
C PRO A 236 4.04 3.13 27.65
N THR A 237 5.00 2.48 28.30
CA THR A 237 5.89 1.49 27.66
C THR A 237 5.18 0.17 27.38
N ALA A 238 4.36 -0.32 28.32
CA ALA A 238 3.57 -1.54 28.16
C ALA A 238 2.50 -1.44 27.05
N LEU A 239 2.09 -0.22 26.69
CA LEU A 239 1.13 0.04 25.63
C LEU A 239 1.77 -0.16 24.24
N SER A 240 3.00 0.33 24.03
CA SER A 240 3.71 0.19 22.75
C SER A 240 4.00 -1.27 22.41
N ASP A 241 4.57 -2.03 23.37
CA ASP A 241 4.89 -3.45 23.18
C ASP A 241 3.65 -4.27 22.79
N LYS A 242 2.50 -3.94 23.38
CA LYS A 242 1.24 -4.64 23.13
C LYS A 242 0.63 -4.27 21.77
N ILE A 243 0.79 -3.03 21.31
CA ILE A 243 0.41 -2.60 19.96
C ILE A 243 1.29 -3.30 18.92
N ASP A 244 2.60 -3.41 19.14
CA ASP A 244 3.53 -4.09 18.23
C ASP A 244 3.24 -5.60 18.13
N LEU A 245 2.90 -6.25 19.25
CA LEU A 245 2.47 -7.65 19.26
C LEU A 245 1.17 -7.87 18.47
N MET A 246 0.22 -6.93 18.57
CA MET A 246 -1.01 -6.98 17.77
C MET A 246 -0.69 -6.80 16.30
N ALA A 247 0.23 -5.88 15.97
CA ALA A 247 0.66 -5.66 14.61
C ALA A 247 1.32 -6.89 13.98
N GLU A 248 2.17 -7.59 14.72
CA GLU A 248 2.83 -8.80 14.24
C GLU A 248 1.84 -9.96 14.06
N SER A 249 0.91 -10.16 15.01
CA SER A 249 -0.18 -11.15 14.89
C SER A 249 -1.00 -10.91 13.62
N MET A 250 -1.28 -9.66 13.28
CA MET A 250 -2.02 -9.30 12.08
C MET A 250 -1.24 -9.56 10.80
N LEU A 251 0.07 -9.29 10.78
CA LEU A 251 0.91 -9.63 9.63
C LEU A 251 0.99 -11.13 9.38
N GLN A 252 1.04 -11.94 10.44
CA GLN A 252 1.02 -13.39 10.31
C GLN A 252 -0.32 -13.88 9.74
N THR A 253 -1.43 -13.32 10.23
CA THR A 253 -2.78 -13.58 9.72
C THR A 253 -2.92 -13.14 8.25
N GLU A 254 -2.46 -11.94 7.89
CA GLU A 254 -2.44 -11.44 6.50
C GLU A 254 -1.62 -12.37 5.60
N ARG A 255 -0.40 -12.76 6.00
CA ARG A 255 0.46 -13.64 5.21
C ARG A 255 -0.16 -15.02 5.00
N ALA A 256 -0.67 -15.64 6.07
CA ALA A 256 -1.35 -16.93 5.99
C ALA A 256 -2.60 -16.87 5.08
N MET A 257 -3.25 -15.70 4.99
CA MET A 257 -4.42 -15.48 4.16
C MET A 257 -4.07 -15.05 2.72
N GLY A 258 -2.94 -14.38 2.51
CA GLY A 258 -2.42 -13.93 1.20
C GLY A 258 -1.91 -15.08 0.32
N GLU A 259 -1.63 -16.25 0.90
CA GLU A 259 -1.33 -17.47 0.14
C GLU A 259 -2.54 -17.99 -0.66
N LEU A 260 -3.76 -17.50 -0.37
CA LEU A 260 -4.90 -17.72 -1.24
C LEU A 260 -4.69 -16.95 -2.53
N ARG A 261 -4.52 -17.68 -3.64
CA ARG A 261 -4.53 -17.14 -5.01
C ARG A 261 -5.93 -16.65 -5.40
N LEU A 262 -6.48 -15.73 -4.64
CA LEU A 262 -7.70 -15.02 -4.98
C LEU A 262 -7.36 -13.99 -6.07
N PRO A 263 -8.13 -13.90 -7.15
CA PRO A 263 -7.89 -12.94 -8.24
C PRO A 263 -7.91 -11.46 -7.81
N THR A 264 -8.26 -11.17 -6.56
CA THR A 264 -8.51 -9.83 -6.02
C THR A 264 -7.41 -9.33 -5.09
N SER A 265 -6.23 -9.97 -5.08
CA SER A 265 -5.02 -9.43 -4.44
C SER A 265 -4.56 -8.18 -5.20
N LEU A 266 -5.30 -7.08 -5.08
CA LEU A 266 -4.80 -5.74 -5.36
C LEU A 266 -3.54 -5.54 -4.51
N ASP A 267 -2.55 -4.84 -5.07
CA ASP A 267 -1.24 -4.47 -4.51
C ASP A 267 -1.32 -3.91 -3.07
N LEU A 268 -1.61 -4.77 -2.09
CA LEU A 268 -1.48 -4.49 -0.67
C LEU A 268 -0.03 -4.67 -0.21
N GLU A 269 0.88 -4.97 -1.15
CA GLU A 269 2.34 -5.16 -0.94
C GLU A 269 3.07 -3.87 -0.57
N LEU A 270 2.39 -2.72 -0.43
CA LEU A 270 3.05 -1.55 0.15
C LEU A 270 3.37 -1.81 1.63
N GLU A 271 4.66 -1.99 1.87
CA GLU A 271 5.28 -2.09 3.19
C GLU A 271 5.23 -0.75 3.95
N THR A 272 5.05 0.36 3.23
CA THR A 272 4.95 1.71 3.83
C THR A 272 3.60 1.93 4.52
N VAL A 273 3.67 2.24 5.83
CA VAL A 273 2.51 2.56 6.65
C VAL A 273 2.06 4.01 6.39
N PRO A 274 0.78 4.24 6.03
CA PRO A 274 0.22 5.59 5.90
C PRO A 274 -0.04 6.25 7.26
N GLN A 275 0.01 7.58 7.32
CA GLN A 275 -0.31 8.34 8.54
C GLN A 275 -1.83 8.50 8.67
N ILE A 276 -2.49 7.49 9.25
CA ILE A 276 -3.96 7.42 9.35
C ILE A 276 -4.48 8.34 10.44
N LEU A 277 -3.86 8.35 11.63
CA LEU A 277 -4.28 9.15 12.78
C LEU A 277 -4.03 10.65 12.59
N ARG A 278 -2.98 11.00 11.84
CA ARG A 278 -2.54 12.40 11.71
C ARG A 278 -3.23 13.16 10.58
N SER A 279 -4.07 12.49 9.79
CA SER A 279 -4.64 13.05 8.58
C SER A 279 -6.18 13.03 8.63
N PRO A 280 -6.81 14.01 9.33
CA PRO A 280 -8.27 14.05 9.52
C PRO A 280 -9.03 14.20 8.19
N VAL A 281 -8.38 14.80 7.18
CA VAL A 281 -8.98 15.13 5.87
C VAL A 281 -9.16 13.89 4.98
N ILE A 282 -8.53 12.76 5.31
CA ILE A 282 -8.52 11.56 4.46
C ILE A 282 -9.84 10.79 4.52
N PHE A 283 -10.56 10.89 5.64
CA PHE A 283 -11.71 10.05 5.95
C PHE A 283 -12.97 10.85 6.33
N GLU A 284 -12.94 12.19 6.28
CA GLU A 284 -14.16 13.01 6.31
C GLU A 284 -14.85 13.04 4.93
N LYS A 285 -16.18 13.15 4.98
CA LYS A 285 -17.16 13.04 3.88
C LYS A 285 -16.74 13.62 2.52
#